data_AF-A0A7S2LKH2-F1
#
_entry.id   AF-A0A7S2LKH2-F1
#
_cell.length_a   1.000
_cell.length_b   1.000
_cell.length_c   1.000
_cell.angle_alpha   90.00
_cell.angle_beta   90.00
_cell.angle_gamma   90.00
#
_symmetry.space_group_name_H-M   'P 1'
#
loop_
_entity.id
_entity.type
_entity.pdbx_description
1 polymer ?
#
loop_
_entity_poly.entity_id
_entity_poly.type
_entity_poly.pdbx_seq_one_letter_code
_entity_poly.pdbx_strand_id
1 'polypeptide(L)'
;MLDEDPLQEFLMDESCSKVVSSLLRQGYAVIPSVLSQEECNEALDKIWHFLETVGHGGIDRNKPETWYPRPHRTWGKQEKSTEDPWPATYPKSFPDMVQNCGAGW
;
A
#
# COMPACT_ATOMS: atom_id res chain seq x y z
N MET A 1 27.67 -16.81 -22.10
CA MET A 1 27.46 -16.74 -20.64
C MET A 1 26.02 -16.34 -20.47
N LEU A 2 25.18 -17.26 -20.02
CA LEU A 2 23.83 -16.92 -19.56
C LEU A 2 24.03 -16.44 -18.12
N ASP A 3 23.71 -15.18 -17.85
CA ASP A 3 23.66 -14.66 -16.49
C ASP A 3 22.58 -15.46 -15.75
N GLU A 4 23.02 -16.28 -14.79
CA GLU A 4 22.12 -16.95 -13.85
C GLU A 4 21.32 -15.87 -13.11
N ASP A 5 20.00 -15.93 -13.19
CA ASP A 5 19.11 -14.98 -12.54
C ASP A 5 19.27 -15.17 -11.01
N PRO A 6 19.78 -14.19 -10.25
CA PRO A 6 20.05 -14.35 -8.83
C PRO A 6 18.79 -14.64 -8.00
N LEU A 7 17.60 -14.46 -8.58
CA LEU A 7 16.33 -14.86 -7.98
C LEU A 7 16.14 -16.39 -7.96
N GLN A 8 16.84 -17.12 -8.81
CA GLN A 8 16.68 -18.57 -8.97
C GLN A 8 17.30 -19.37 -7.83
N GLU A 9 18.37 -18.84 -7.21
CA GLU A 9 19.11 -19.50 -6.12
C GLU A 9 18.29 -19.56 -4.82
N PHE A 10 17.41 -18.57 -4.58
CA PHE A 10 16.50 -18.52 -3.43
C PHE A 10 15.27 -19.46 -3.55
N LEU A 11 15.01 -20.00 -4.74
CA LEU A 11 13.83 -20.83 -5.02
C LEU A 11 14.09 -22.33 -4.93
N MET A 12 15.31 -22.77 -4.62
CA MET A 12 15.72 -24.18 -4.64
C MET A 12 15.46 -24.94 -3.33
N ASP A 13 14.90 -24.28 -2.31
CA ASP A 13 14.45 -24.96 -1.08
C ASP A 13 13.11 -25.67 -1.31
N GLU A 14 12.86 -26.84 -0.70
CA GLU A 14 11.60 -27.59 -0.88
C GLU A 14 10.37 -26.75 -0.47
N SER A 15 10.58 -25.81 0.43
CA SER A 15 9.68 -24.74 0.83
C SER A 15 9.16 -23.92 -0.36
N CYS A 16 10.04 -23.56 -1.29
CA CYS A 16 9.75 -22.73 -2.45
C CYS A 16 8.94 -23.48 -3.52
N SER A 17 9.13 -24.80 -3.67
CA SER A 17 8.32 -25.62 -4.57
C SER A 17 6.83 -25.59 -4.23
N LYS A 18 6.49 -25.57 -2.93
CA LYS A 18 5.10 -25.43 -2.45
C LYS A 18 4.53 -24.03 -2.69
N VAL A 19 5.36 -23.00 -2.53
CA VAL A 19 5.01 -21.59 -2.81
C VAL A 19 4.70 -21.42 -4.30
N VAL A 20 5.57 -21.91 -5.18
CA VAL A 20 5.37 -21.87 -6.64
C VAL A 20 4.11 -22.63 -7.05
N SER A 21 3.90 -23.83 -6.50
CA SER A 21 2.68 -24.61 -6.77
C SER A 21 1.40 -23.87 -6.33
N SER A 22 1.46 -23.18 -5.19
CA SER A 22 0.33 -22.37 -4.68
C SER A 22 0.08 -21.15 -5.56
N LEU A 23 1.13 -20.45 -5.98
CA LEU A 23 1.05 -19.33 -6.94
C LEU A 23 0.41 -19.77 -8.26
N LEU A 24 0.86 -20.88 -8.84
CA LEU A 24 0.32 -21.38 -10.12
C LEU A 24 -1.14 -21.81 -10.03
N ARG A 25 -1.56 -22.35 -8.88
CA ARG A 25 -2.93 -22.86 -8.69
C ARG A 25 -3.92 -21.82 -8.20
N GLN A 26 -3.49 -20.91 -7.33
CA GLN A 26 -4.35 -19.97 -6.60
C GLN A 26 -4.13 -18.51 -7.02
N GLY A 27 -3.04 -18.23 -7.74
CA GLY A 27 -2.63 -16.87 -8.11
C GLY A 27 -1.92 -16.11 -6.99
N TYR A 28 -1.79 -16.70 -5.79
CA TYR A 28 -1.09 -16.11 -4.65
C TYR A 28 -0.47 -17.19 -3.76
N ALA A 29 0.48 -16.81 -2.92
CA ALA A 29 1.01 -17.63 -1.83
C ALA A 29 1.36 -16.75 -0.64
N VAL A 30 1.14 -17.29 0.57
CA VAL A 30 1.52 -16.63 1.83
C VAL A 30 2.82 -17.24 2.31
N ILE A 31 3.85 -16.43 2.45
CA ILE A 31 5.14 -16.85 3.00
C ILE A 31 5.19 -16.32 4.43
N PRO A 32 5.06 -17.18 5.46
CA PRO A 32 5.13 -16.73 6.84
C PRO A 32 6.55 -16.32 7.20
N SER A 33 6.67 -15.36 8.12
CA SER A 33 7.95 -14.98 8.74
C SER A 33 9.05 -14.53 7.77
N VAL A 34 8.68 -13.94 6.63
CA VAL A 34 9.65 -13.30 5.71
C VAL A 34 10.36 -12.13 6.38
N LEU A 35 9.62 -11.39 7.20
CA LEU A 35 10.13 -10.29 7.99
C LEU A 35 9.86 -10.58 9.47
N SER A 36 10.82 -10.24 10.30
CA SER A 36 10.64 -10.13 11.74
C SER A 36 9.68 -8.99 12.09
N GLN A 37 9.16 -9.02 13.32
CA GLN A 37 8.30 -7.94 13.81
C GLN A 37 9.07 -6.62 13.89
N GLU A 38 10.34 -6.68 14.25
CA GLU A 38 11.26 -5.54 14.36
C GLU A 38 11.46 -4.88 12.98
N GLU A 39 11.74 -5.66 11.94
CA GLU A 39 11.87 -5.16 10.57
C GLU A 39 10.57 -4.54 10.06
N CYS A 40 9.42 -5.14 10.39
CA CYS A 40 8.11 -4.57 10.05
C CYS A 40 7.89 -3.21 10.74
N ASN A 41 8.25 -3.09 12.01
CA ASN A 41 8.13 -1.83 12.74
C ASN A 41 9.05 -0.75 12.15
N GLU A 42 10.30 -1.09 11.83
CA GLU A 42 11.24 -0.17 11.21
C GLU A 42 10.74 0.31 9.82
N ALA A 43 10.20 -0.61 9.01
CA ALA A 43 9.62 -0.26 7.72
C ALA A 43 8.40 0.67 7.88
N LEU A 44 7.52 0.39 8.84
CA LEU A 44 6.38 1.24 9.16
C LEU A 44 6.82 2.64 9.61
N ASP A 45 7.87 2.73 10.45
CA ASP A 45 8.41 4.01 10.91
C ASP A 45 8.94 4.84 9.74
N LYS A 46 9.63 4.22 8.78
CA LYS A 46 10.12 4.89 7.57
C LYS A 46 8.98 5.44 6.71
N ILE A 47 7.91 4.66 6.53
CA ILE A 47 6.73 5.09 5.76
C ILE A 47 6.07 6.30 6.44
N TRP A 48 5.86 6.23 7.76
CA TRP A 48 5.26 7.34 8.50
C TRP A 48 6.13 8.60 8.48
N HIS A 49 7.44 8.46 8.66
CA HIS A 49 8.36 9.58 8.57
C HIS A 49 8.28 10.29 7.21
N PHE A 50 8.19 9.53 6.12
CA PHE A 50 7.98 10.08 4.79
C PHE A 50 6.65 10.84 4.68
N LEU A 51 5.54 10.25 5.15
CA LEU A 51 4.22 10.88 5.12
C LEU A 51 4.16 12.18 5.93
N GLU A 52 4.75 12.21 7.11
CA GLU A 52 4.80 13.40 7.97
C GLU A 52 5.64 14.50 7.31
N THR A 53 6.75 14.12 6.66
CA THR A 53 7.63 15.03 5.92
C THR A 53 6.92 15.64 4.71
N VAL A 54 6.26 14.82 3.88
CA VAL A 54 5.55 15.27 2.68
C VAL A 54 4.27 16.02 3.02
N GLY A 55 3.56 15.61 4.07
CA GLY A 55 2.35 16.27 4.55
C GLY A 55 2.59 17.62 5.22
N HIS A 56 3.85 18.07 5.34
CA HIS A 56 4.24 19.31 6.01
C HIS A 56 3.65 19.45 7.43
N GLY A 57 3.58 18.35 8.17
CA GLY A 57 2.97 18.29 9.51
C GLY A 57 1.43 18.30 9.53
N GLY A 58 0.77 18.15 8.39
CA GLY A 58 -0.68 18.01 8.29
C GLY A 58 -1.21 16.61 8.62
N ILE A 59 -0.33 15.60 8.63
CA ILE A 59 -0.62 14.20 8.96
C ILE A 59 0.30 13.79 10.11
N ASP A 60 -0.25 13.11 11.12
CA ASP A 60 0.45 12.62 12.31
C ASP A 60 0.00 11.19 12.62
N ARG A 61 0.98 10.26 12.73
CA ARG A 61 0.72 8.85 13.02
C ARG A 61 -0.11 8.63 14.28
N ASN A 62 0.11 9.43 15.32
CA ASN A 62 -0.51 9.26 16.63
C ASN A 62 -1.86 9.99 16.75
N LYS A 63 -2.29 10.70 15.69
CA LYS A 63 -3.55 11.45 15.64
C LYS A 63 -4.40 10.99 14.46
N PRO A 64 -5.23 9.94 14.62
CA PRO A 64 -6.07 9.40 13.56
C PRO A 64 -6.96 10.44 12.85
N GLU A 65 -7.34 11.51 13.55
CA GLU A 65 -8.10 12.63 13.00
C GLU A 65 -7.35 13.43 11.92
N THR A 66 -6.03 13.24 11.78
CA THR A 66 -5.19 13.88 10.76
C THR A 66 -4.99 13.01 9.52
N TRP A 67 -5.38 11.74 9.57
CA TRP A 67 -5.15 10.80 8.46
C TRP A 67 -6.03 11.09 7.25
N TYR A 68 -7.17 11.75 7.48
CA TYR A 68 -8.14 12.07 6.44
C TYR A 68 -8.36 13.58 6.33
N PRO A 69 -8.59 14.09 5.11
CA PRO A 69 -8.98 15.48 4.92
C PRO A 69 -10.22 15.82 5.74
N ARG A 70 -10.21 16.98 6.41
CA ARG A 70 -11.43 17.48 7.03
C ARG A 70 -12.48 17.74 5.95
N PRO A 71 -13.76 17.38 6.16
CA PRO A 71 -14.81 17.68 5.20
C PRO A 71 -14.81 19.19 4.92
N HIS A 72 -14.73 19.54 3.63
CA HIS A 72 -14.75 20.92 3.19
C HIS A 72 -16.07 21.55 3.68
N ARG A 73 -15.99 22.64 4.46
CA ARG A 73 -17.17 23.46 4.75
C ARG A 73 -17.58 24.18 3.47
N THR A 74 -18.41 23.55 2.65
CA THR A 74 -19.22 24.30 1.70
C THR A 74 -20.24 25.10 2.52
N TRP A 75 -20.42 26.38 2.15
CA TRP A 75 -21.28 27.31 2.89
C TRP A 75 -22.67 26.69 3.13
N GLY A 76 -23.01 26.43 4.40
CA GLY A 76 -24.37 26.09 4.83
C GLY A 76 -24.72 24.62 5.06
N LYS A 77 -23.83 23.64 4.78
CA LYS A 77 -24.08 22.23 5.13
C LYS A 77 -22.83 21.57 5.70
N GLN A 78 -22.91 21.20 6.98
CA GLN A 78 -21.92 20.33 7.62
C GLN A 78 -22.23 18.90 7.22
N GLU A 79 -21.68 18.44 6.09
CA GLU A 79 -21.75 17.03 5.73
C GLU A 79 -20.83 16.25 6.67
N LYS A 80 -21.42 15.38 7.49
CA LYS A 80 -20.69 14.34 8.22
C LYS A 80 -20.10 13.40 7.17
N SER A 81 -18.83 13.55 6.82
CA SER A 81 -18.11 12.50 6.07
C SER A 81 -17.77 11.38 7.05
N THR A 82 -18.73 10.49 7.30
CA THR A 82 -18.54 9.25 8.06
C THR A 82 -18.01 8.10 7.21
N GLU A 83 -17.77 8.34 5.93
CA GLU A 83 -17.33 7.30 5.01
C GLU A 83 -15.83 7.45 4.76
N ASP A 84 -15.09 6.41 5.15
CA ASP A 84 -13.72 6.19 4.71
C ASP A 84 -13.69 6.36 3.18
N PRO A 85 -12.96 7.36 2.64
CA PRO A 85 -12.88 7.56 1.21
C PRO A 85 -12.14 6.42 0.51
N TRP A 86 -11.68 5.40 1.24
CA TRP A 86 -11.04 4.21 0.72
C TRP A 86 -11.89 2.93 0.82
N PRO A 87 -11.94 2.10 -0.24
CA PRO A 87 -11.53 2.47 -1.59
C PRO A 87 -12.50 3.51 -2.14
N ALA A 88 -11.97 4.51 -2.86
CA ALA A 88 -12.80 5.50 -3.54
C ALA A 88 -13.83 4.73 -4.35
N THR A 89 -15.10 4.82 -3.98
CA THR A 89 -16.18 4.01 -4.54
C THR A 89 -16.49 4.36 -6.00
N TYR A 90 -15.62 5.09 -6.70
CA TYR A 90 -15.62 5.23 -8.16
C TYR A 90 -14.20 5.37 -8.70
N PRO A 91 -13.73 4.32 -9.37
CA PRO A 91 -13.74 4.34 -10.83
C PRO A 91 -14.69 3.27 -11.35
N LYS A 92 -15.62 3.63 -12.25
CA LYS A 92 -16.56 2.65 -12.84
C LYS A 92 -15.85 1.63 -13.73
N SER A 93 -14.57 1.85 -14.03
CA SER A 93 -13.77 1.00 -14.89
C SER A 93 -12.27 1.14 -14.63
N PHE A 94 -11.50 0.08 -14.89
CA PHE A 94 -10.04 0.05 -14.77
C PHE A 94 -9.30 1.20 -15.51
N PRO A 95 -9.76 1.66 -16.70
CA PRO A 95 -9.21 2.84 -17.38
C PRO A 95 -9.23 4.14 -16.55
N ASP A 96 -10.25 4.35 -15.72
CA ASP A 96 -10.37 5.56 -14.89
C ASP A 96 -9.31 5.60 -13.77
N MET A 97 -8.82 4.43 -13.37
CA MET A 97 -7.80 4.28 -12.32
C MET A 97 -6.40 4.71 -12.79
N VAL A 98 -6.11 4.57 -14.08
CA VAL A 98 -4.81 4.94 -14.69
C VAL A 98 -4.76 6.41 -15.14
N GLN A 99 -5.90 7.10 -15.22
CA GLN A 99 -5.98 8.51 -15.60
C GLN A 99 -5.81 9.48 -14.43
N ASN A 100 -6.00 9.02 -13.19
CA ASN A 100 -5.89 9.89 -12.01
C ASN A 100 -4.44 10.12 -11.54
N CYS A 101 -3.49 9.33 -12.06
CA CYS A 101 -2.07 9.66 -12.04
C CYS A 101 -1.77 10.63 -13.19
N GLY A 102 -2.45 11.79 -13.19
CA GLY A 102 -2.07 12.93 -13.98
C GLY A 102 -0.70 13.41 -13.53
N ALA A 103 0.36 12.83 -14.11
CA ALA A 103 1.62 13.52 -14.27
C ALA A 103 1.29 14.84 -15.00
N GLY A 104 1.24 15.91 -14.23
CA GLY A 104 1.12 17.27 -14.75
C GLY A 104 2.26 17.54 -15.74
N TRP A 105 1.92 18.32 -16.77
CA TRP A 105 2.84 18.89 -17.75
C TRP A 105 3.94 19.72 -17.11
#